data_AF-A0A6H2D413-F1
#
_entry.id   AF-A0A6H2D413-F1
#
_cell.length_a   1.000
_cell.length_b   1.000
_cell.length_c   1.000
_cell.angle_alpha   90.00
_cell.angle_beta   90.00
_cell.angle_gamma   90.00
#
_symmetry.space_group_name_H-M   'P 1'
#
loop_
_entity.id
_entity.type
_entity.pdbx_description
1 polymer ?
#
loop_
_entity_poly.entity_id
_entity_poly.type
_entity_poly.pdbx_seq_one_letter_code
_entity_poly.pdbx_strand_id
1 'polypeptide(L)' 'MILDANQLAAIRQRNDEEVRRGNNATHGYPSRTVQNLLHTIEALKKEKRKWKKLAQERGKALSEIGKITDDVMGD' A
#
# COMPACT_ATOMS: atom_id res chain seq x y z
N MET A 1 -13.91 1.54 6.29
CA MET A 1 -13.04 1.71 7.48
C MET A 1 -11.60 1.52 7.02
N ILE A 2 -10.75 2.55 7.09
CA ILE A 2 -9.33 2.45 6.68
C ILE A 2 -8.51 2.36 7.97
N LEU A 3 -7.78 1.26 8.15
CA LEU A 3 -6.85 1.12 9.27
C LEU A 3 -5.65 2.05 9.05
N ASP A 4 -5.30 2.84 10.08
CA ASP A 4 -4.10 3.66 10.06
C ASP A 4 -2.82 2.83 10.32
N ALA A 5 -1.66 3.50 10.27
CA ALA A 5 -0.37 2.84 10.45
C ALA A 5 -0.18 2.25 11.85
N ASN A 6 -0.70 2.93 12.89
CA ASN A 6 -0.56 2.52 14.27
C ASN A 6 -1.46 1.30 14.56
N GLN A 7 -2.68 1.30 14.01
CA GLN A 7 -3.60 0.17 14.09
C GLN A 7 -3.02 -1.08 13.42
N LEU A 8 -2.38 -0.93 12.26
CA LEU A 8 -1.71 -2.06 11.59
C LEU A 8 -0.49 -2.57 12.36
N ALA A 9 0.27 -1.67 13.01
CA ALA A 9 1.39 -2.04 13.85
C ALA A 9 0.93 -2.83 15.10
N ALA A 10 -0.14 -2.37 15.75
CA ALA A 10 -0.72 -3.06 16.90
C ALA A 10 -1.24 -4.47 16.53
N ILE A 11 -1.89 -4.60 15.36
CA ILE A 11 -2.33 -5.91 14.86
C ILE A 11 -1.13 -6.82 14.58
N ARG A 12 -0.06 -6.30 13.98
CA ARG A 12 1.16 -7.09 13.74
C ARG A 12 1.77 -7.56 15.04
N GLN A 13 1.97 -6.67 16.01
CA GLN A 13 2.54 -7.01 17.31
C GLN A 13 1.72 -8.10 18.02
N ARG A 14 0.40 -7.92 18.09
CA ARG A 14 -0.50 -8.91 18.69
C ARG A 14 -0.43 -10.25 17.95
N ASN A 15 -0.39 -10.22 16.62
CA ASN A 15 -0.29 -11.44 15.83
C ASN A 15 1.03 -12.18 16.08
N ASP A 16 2.15 -11.45 16.21
CA ASP A 16 3.45 -12.03 16.51
C ASP A 16 3.46 -12.69 17.90
N GLU A 17 2.76 -12.09 18.87
CA GLU A 17 2.54 -12.70 20.20
C GLU A 17 1.72 -13.98 20.11
N GLU A 18 0.65 -14.01 19.32
CA GLU A 18 -0.16 -15.22 19.10
C GLU A 18 0.64 -16.34 18.42
N VAL A 19 1.49 -16.01 17.43
CA VAL A 19 2.41 -16.99 16.81
C VAL A 19 3.36 -17.57 17.85
N ARG A 20 3.91 -16.74 18.75
CA ARG A 20 4.81 -17.23 19.82
C ARG A 20 4.09 -18.12 20.84
N ARG A 21 2.81 -17.88 21.10
CA ARG A 21 2.02 -18.69 22.06
C ARG A 21 1.72 -20.10 21.55
N GLY A 22 1.74 -20.33 20.23
CA GLY A 22 1.57 -21.66 19.65
C GLY A 22 0.27 -22.34 20.11
N ASN A 23 0.38 -23.48 20.79
CA ASN A 23 -0.78 -24.22 21.31
C ASN A 23 -1.56 -23.49 22.41
N ASN A 24 -0.97 -22.46 23.03
CA ASN A 24 -1.63 -21.61 24.02
C ASN A 24 -2.17 -20.30 23.39
N ALA A 25 -2.27 -20.24 22.05
CA ALA A 25 -2.83 -19.10 21.36
C ALA A 25 -4.30 -18.88 21.74
N THR A 26 -4.70 -17.61 21.77
CA THR A 26 -6.05 -17.21 22.12
C THR A 26 -7.03 -17.66 21.03
N HIS A 27 -8.24 -18.06 21.41
CA HIS A 27 -9.26 -18.45 20.45
C HIS A 27 -9.61 -17.28 19.50
N GLY A 28 -9.64 -17.53 18.20
CA GLY A 28 -9.87 -16.50 17.19
C GLY A 28 -9.36 -16.87 15.80
N TYR A 29 -9.15 -15.85 14.96
CA TYR A 29 -8.61 -16.05 13.61
C TYR A 29 -7.18 -16.63 13.66
N PRO A 30 -6.84 -17.60 12.81
CA PRO A 30 -5.49 -18.17 12.78
C PRO A 30 -4.44 -17.11 12.50
N SER A 31 -3.34 -17.12 13.25
CA SER A 31 -2.28 -16.12 13.12
C SER A 31 -1.65 -16.06 11.73
N ARG A 32 -1.62 -17.21 11.04
CA ARG A 32 -1.19 -17.31 9.64
C ARG A 32 -2.10 -16.54 8.70
N THR A 33 -3.40 -16.57 8.93
CA THR A 33 -4.39 -15.81 8.13
C THR A 33 -4.19 -14.32 8.33
N VAL A 34 -4.06 -13.86 9.57
CA VAL A 34 -3.80 -12.45 9.88
C VAL A 34 -2.48 -11.99 9.25
N GLN A 35 -1.42 -12.81 9.33
CA GLN A 35 -0.14 -12.52 8.71
C GLN A 35 -0.26 -12.37 7.18
N ASN A 36 -0.97 -13.28 6.52
CA ASN A 36 -1.23 -13.20 5.08
C ASN A 36 -1.97 -11.90 4.71
N LEU A 37 -2.97 -11.51 5.49
CA LEU A 37 -3.70 -10.26 5.28
C LEU A 37 -2.79 -9.03 5.44
N LEU A 38 -1.93 -9.02 6.46
CA LEU A 38 -0.94 -7.95 6.65
C LEU A 38 0.02 -7.84 5.46
N HIS A 39 0.50 -8.97 4.92
CA HIS A 39 1.33 -8.98 3.72
C HIS A 39 0.58 -8.45 2.48
N THR A 40 -0.68 -8.85 2.29
CA THR A 40 -1.51 -8.34 1.19
C THR A 40 -1.68 -6.82 1.30
N ILE A 41 -1.93 -6.29 2.49
CA ILE A 41 -2.03 -4.84 2.72
C ILE A 41 -0.72 -4.13 2.33
N GLU A 42 0.44 -4.68 2.69
CA GLU A 42 1.72 -4.09 2.30
C GLU A 42 1.96 -4.14 0.79
N ALA A 43 1.61 -5.25 0.13
CA ALA A 43 1.70 -5.38 -1.32
C ALA A 43 0.83 -4.32 -2.02
N LEU A 44 -0.42 -4.17 -1.59
CA LEU A 44 -1.35 -3.16 -2.12
C LEU A 44 -0.84 -1.73 -1.86
N LYS A 45 -0.22 -1.45 -0.71
CA LYS A 45 0.41 -0.15 -0.44
C LYS A 45 1.56 0.14 -1.40
N LYS A 46 2.41 -0.85 -1.70
CA LYS A 46 3.51 -0.70 -2.67
C LYS A 46 2.97 -0.46 -4.07
N GLU A 47 1.96 -1.22 -4.47
CA GLU A 47 1.31 -1.07 -5.76
C GLU A 47 0.68 0.33 -5.90
N LYS A 48 -0.12 0.77 -4.93
CA LYS A 48 -0.68 2.13 -4.91
C LYS A 48 0.37 3.22 -5.10
N ARG A 49 1.54 3.09 -4.46
CA ARG A 49 2.67 4.03 -4.64
C ARG A 49 3.20 4.03 -6.07
N LYS A 50 3.33 2.85 -6.69
CA LYS A 50 3.74 2.73 -8.11
C LYS A 50 2.74 3.42 -9.04
N TRP A 51 1.45 3.17 -8.87
CA TRP A 51 0.40 3.81 -9.66
C TRP A 51 0.39 5.34 -9.50
N LYS A 52 0.58 5.84 -8.27
CA LYS A 52 0.69 7.28 -8.03
C LYS A 52 1.89 7.88 -8.76
N LYS A 53 3.06 7.24 -8.68
CA LYS A 53 4.27 7.68 -9.38
C LYS A 53 4.06 7.70 -10.89
N LEU A 54 3.52 6.62 -11.46
CA LEU A 54 3.22 6.51 -12.89
C LEU A 54 2.26 7.60 -13.36
N ALA A 55 1.20 7.89 -12.60
CA ALA A 55 0.26 8.96 -12.93
C ALA A 55 0.93 10.34 -12.95
N GLN A 56 1.83 10.60 -11.98
CA GLN A 56 2.60 11.84 -11.94
C GLN A 56 3.56 11.97 -13.14
N GLU A 57 4.26 10.89 -13.50
CA GLU A 57 5.16 10.86 -14.66
C GLU A 57 4.40 11.09 -15.96
N ARG A 58 3.25 10.43 -16.13
CA ARG A 58 2.38 10.64 -17.30
C ARG A 58 1.85 12.07 -17.37
N GLY A 59 1.46 12.65 -16.24
CA GLY A 59 1.02 14.04 -16.18
C GLY A 59 2.12 15.02 -16.61
N LYS A 60 3.38 14.79 -16.20
CA LYS A 60 4.53 15.59 -16.64
C LYS A 60 4.79 15.45 -18.14
N ALA A 61 4.81 14.22 -18.64
CA ALA A 61 5.04 13.96 -20.07
C ALA A 61 3.95 14.63 -20.94
N LEU A 62 2.69 14.52 -20.55
CA LEU A 62 1.59 15.20 -21.26
C LEU A 62 1.72 16.73 -21.20
N SER A 63 2.15 17.28 -20.05
CA SER A 63 2.39 18.73 -19.93
C SER A 63 3.55 19.20 -20.81
N GLU A 64 4.61 18.42 -20.94
CA GLU A 64 5.74 18.72 -21.83
C GLU A 64 5.33 18.65 -23.31
N ILE A 65 4.56 17.63 -23.69
CA ILE A 65 3.99 17.52 -25.05
C ILE A 65 3.08 18.72 -25.36
N GLY A 66 2.24 19.12 -24.40
CA GLY A 66 1.38 20.30 -24.53
C GLY A 66 2.20 21.55 -24.84
N LYS A 67 3.24 21.84 -24.03
CA LYS A 67 4.13 22.98 -24.26
C LYS A 67 4.80 22.97 -25.64
N ILE A 68 5.32 21.83 -26.07
CA ILE A 68 5.95 21.71 -27.39
C ILE A 68 4.91 21.96 -28.50
N THR A 69 3.69 21.48 -28.33
CA THR A 69 2.62 21.66 -29.31
C THR A 69 2.19 23.13 -29.37
N ASP A 70 2.05 23.78 -28.22
CA ASP A 70 1.71 25.21 -28.11
C ASP A 70 2.82 26.08 -28.74
N ASP A 71 4.09 25.79 -28.43
CA ASP A 71 5.25 26.48 -29.01
C ASP A 71 5.34 26.33 -30.55
N VAL A 72 4.92 25.17 -31.09
CA VAL A 72 4.92 24.89 -32.53
C VAL A 72 3.72 25.51 -33.25
N MET A 73 2.57 25.60 -32.57
CA MET A 73 1.33 26.12 -33.16
C MET A 73 1.22 27.65 -33.14
N GLY A 74 2.09 28.34 -32.38
CA GLY A 74 2.26 29.79 -32.45
C GLY A 74 1.02 30.58 -32.02
N ASP A 75 0.80 30.64 -30.71
CA ASP A 75 0.19 31.78 -30.01
C ASP A 75 1.21 32.36 -29.01
#